data_AF-A0A9E3GRQ1-F1
#
_entry.id   AF-A0A9E3GRQ1-F1
#
_cell.length_a   1.000
_cell.length_b   1.000
_cell.length_c   1.000
_cell.angle_alpha   90.00
_cell.angle_beta   90.00
_cell.angle_gamma   90.00
#
_symmetry.space_group_name_H-M   'P 1'
#
loop_
_entity.id
_entity.type
_entity.pdbx_description
1 polymer ?
#
loop_
_entity_poly.entity_id
_entity_poly.type
_entity_poly.pdbx_seq_one_letter_code
_entity_poly.pdbx_strand_id
1 'polypeptide(L)' 'MAGARQSYNDAVREYDTALESFPSNIVGGAFDFEPREYFELTDPAAASAPEVRF' A
#
# COMPACT_ATOMS: atom_id res chain seq x y z
N MET A 1 2.85 -20.15 -0.96
CA MET A 1 3.45 -18.80 -1.05
C MET A 1 2.31 -17.79 -1.24
N ALA A 2 1.43 -17.65 -0.24
CA ALA A 2 0.45 -16.57 -0.25
C ALA A 2 1.21 -15.28 0.06
N GLY A 3 0.96 -14.21 -0.68
CA GLY A 3 1.22 -12.88 -0.16
C GLY A 3 2.15 -11.97 -0.94
N ALA A 4 2.57 -12.26 -2.17
CA ALA A 4 3.35 -11.27 -2.94
C ALA A 4 2.63 -9.89 -3.04
N ARG A 5 1.30 -9.92 -3.22
CA ARG A 5 0.44 -8.72 -3.15
C ARG A 5 0.44 -8.08 -1.76
N GLN A 6 0.29 -8.89 -0.72
CA GLN A 6 0.21 -8.40 0.65
C GLN A 6 1.53 -7.78 1.09
N SER A 7 2.65 -8.44 0.81
CA SER A 7 4.01 -7.94 1.03
C SER A 7 4.28 -6.64 0.25
N TYR A 8 3.81 -6.53 -0.99
CA TYR A 8 3.92 -5.26 -1.73
C TYR A 8 3.12 -4.15 -1.04
N ASN A 9 1.87 -4.40 -0.68
CA ASN A 9 1.01 -3.40 -0.04
C ASN A 9 1.53 -3.01 1.35
N ASP A 10 2.07 -3.95 2.11
CA ASP A 10 2.66 -3.66 3.42
C ASP A 10 3.97 -2.85 3.27
N ALA A 11 4.80 -3.15 2.27
CA ALA A 11 6.00 -2.36 1.98
C ALA A 11 5.69 -0.94 1.50
N VAL A 12 4.66 -0.77 0.65
CA VAL A 12 4.18 0.56 0.23
C VAL A 12 3.66 1.35 1.43
N ARG A 13 2.88 0.72 2.32
CA ARG A 13 2.40 1.38 3.54
C ARG A 13 3.53 1.86 4.43
N GLU A 14 4.53 1.00 4.66
CA GLU A 14 5.67 1.34 5.50
C GLU A 14 6.50 2.47 4.87
N TYR A 15 6.67 2.44 3.54
CA TYR A 15 7.32 3.51 2.79
C TYR A 15 6.59 4.85 2.93
N ASP A 16 5.28 4.89 2.67
CA ASP A 16 4.49 6.13 2.77
C ASP A 16 4.46 6.65 4.20
N THR A 17 4.26 5.77 5.19
CA THR A 17 4.28 6.15 6.61
C THR A 17 5.63 6.73 7.01
N ALA A 18 6.73 6.12 6.53
CA ALA A 18 8.06 6.65 6.76
C ALA A 18 8.24 7.99 6.06
N LEU A 19 7.77 8.16 4.83
CA LEU A 19 7.83 9.43 4.08
C LEU A 19 7.11 10.56 4.82
N GLU A 20 6.01 10.29 5.50
CA GLU A 20 5.24 11.28 6.26
C GLU A 20 5.78 11.53 7.67
N SER A 21 6.64 10.63 8.19
CA SER A 21 7.16 10.70 9.56
C SER A 21 8.42 11.57 9.65
N PHE A 22 8.58 12.29 10.77
CA PHE A 22 9.83 13.00 11.06
C PHE A 22 10.96 12.01 11.42
N PRO A 23 12.19 12.19 10.91
CA PRO A 23 12.68 13.30 10.08
C PRO A 23 12.59 13.05 8.56
N SER A 24 12.11 11.88 8.18
CA SER A 24 12.06 11.41 6.79
C SER A 24 11.21 12.30 5.88
N ASN A 25 10.18 12.98 6.37
CA ASN A 25 9.40 13.97 5.62
C ASN A 25 10.20 15.17 5.12
N ILE A 26 11.25 15.58 5.84
CA ILE A 26 12.15 16.66 5.42
C ILE A 26 13.02 16.19 4.26
N VAL A 27 13.59 14.98 4.38
CA VAL A 27 14.38 14.35 3.32
C VAL A 27 13.49 14.03 2.12
N GLY A 28 12.27 13.56 2.36
CA GLY A 28 11.26 13.26 1.36
C GLY A 28 10.96 14.48 0.50
N GLY A 29 10.66 15.62 1.12
CA GLY A 29 10.44 16.87 0.41
C GLY A 29 11.70 17.48 -0.23
N ALA A 30 12.88 17.28 0.36
CA ALA A 30 14.13 17.80 -0.19
C ALA A 30 14.64 17.04 -1.42
N PHE A 31 14.25 15.77 -1.57
CA PHE A 31 14.67 14.88 -2.65
C PHE A 31 13.52 14.44 -3.57
N ASP A 32 12.36 15.10 -3.49
CA ASP A 32 11.16 14.78 -4.29
C ASP A 32 10.77 13.29 -4.23
N PHE A 33 10.85 12.68 -3.03
CA PHE A 33 10.30 11.35 -2.84
C PHE A 33 8.78 11.44 -2.71
N GLU A 34 8.08 10.83 -3.65
CA GLU A 34 6.61 10.81 -3.72
C GLU A 34 6.04 9.49 -3.15
N PRO A 35 4.85 9.52 -2.52
CA PRO A 35 4.18 8.32 -2.04
C PRO A 35 3.88 7.35 -3.19
N ARG A 36 3.82 6.06 -2.88
CA ARG A 36 3.60 5.01 -3.88
C ARG A 36 2.18 4.48 -3.82
N GLU A 37 1.63 4.13 -4.99
CA GLU A 37 0.31 3.52 -5.06
C GLU A 37 0.35 2.04 -4.62
N TYR A 38 -0.65 1.65 -3.82
CA TYR A 38 -0.88 0.26 -3.45
C TYR A 38 -1.24 -0.58 -4.66
N PHE A 39 -0.86 -1.85 -4.62
CA PHE A 39 -1.30 -2.81 -5.62
C PHE A 39 -2.72 -3.25 -5.29
N GLU A 40 -3.68 -2.50 -5.83
CA GLU A 40 -5.09 -2.85 -5.78
C GLU A 40 -5.44 -3.77 -6.96
N LEU A 41 -6.18 -4.85 -6.68
CA LEU A 41 -6.78 -5.64 -7.76
C LEU A 41 -7.90 -4.79 -8.36
N THR A 42 -7.64 -4.19 -9.53
CA THR A 42 -8.61 -3.45 -10.34
C THR A 42 -9.71 -4.34 -10.93
N ASP A 43 -9.70 -5.63 -10.61
CA ASP A 43 -10.66 -6.61 -11.10
C ASP A 43 -11.76 -6.89 -10.05
N PRO A 44 -12.99 -6.38 -10.22
CA PRO A 44 -14.09 -6.62 -9.31
C PRO A 44 -14.49 -8.11 -9.22
N ALA A 45 -14.01 -8.97 -10.13
CA ALA A 45 -14.27 -10.41 -10.07
C ALA A 45 -13.57 -11.10 -8.88
N ALA A 46 -12.49 -10.51 -8.33
CA ALA A 46 -11.79 -11.07 -7.17
C ALA A 46 -12.38 -10.64 -5.81
N ALA A 47 -13.31 -9.67 -5.83
CA ALA A 47 -13.96 -9.12 -4.63
C ALA A 47 -15.32 -9.77 -4.31
N SER A 48 -15.73 -10.81 -5.04
CA SER A 48 -16.89 -11.63 -4.67
C SER A 48 -16.52 -12.56 -3.51
N ALA A 49 -16.29 -11.99 -2.33
CA ALA A 49 -16.49 -12.71 -1.09
C ALA A 49 -17.98 -13.09 -1.06
N PRO A 50 -18.35 -14.39 -0.97
CA PRO A 50 -19.76 -14.77 -0.97
C PRO A 50 -20.44 -14.12 0.24
N GLU A 51 -21.49 -13.33 -0.01
CA GLU A 51 -22.35 -12.80 1.03
C GLU A 51 -22.92 -13.98 1.82
N VAL A 52 -22.41 -14.20 3.04
CA VAL A 52 -22.97 -15.19 3.95
C VAL A 52 -24.32 -14.65 4.42
N ARG A 53 -25.38 -15.09 3.77
CA ARG A 53 -26.76 -14.99 4.27
C ARG A 53 -27.00 -16.16 5.22
N PHE A 54 -27.22 -15.87 6.50
CA PHE A 54 -27.90 -16.76 7.46
C PHE A 54 -29.36 -16.35 7.58
#